data_AF-A0AAD8JNV6-F1
#
_entry.id   AF-A0AAD8JNV6-F1
#
_cell.length_a   1.000
_cell.length_b   1.000
_cell.length_c   1.000
_cell.angle_alpha   90.00
_cell.angle_beta   90.00
_cell.angle_gamma   90.00
#
_symmetry.space_group_name_H-M   'P 1'
#
loop_
_entity.id
_entity.type
_entity.pdbx_description
1 polymer ?
#
loop_
_entity_poly.entity_id
_entity_poly.type
_entity_poly.pdbx_seq_one_letter_code
_entity_poly.pdbx_strand_id
1 'polypeptide(L)'
;MNEILFFAIANHSLTVVGADGSYTKQLTKKYVVIAPGQTLDCIFEANQVRPGGRYYMAARAYSSSTTITFDNTTTTAILQYNGHSSVITSTTSPSFPSLPYYNDTTAAFDFITSLRSLDTLLFSLRAYDTQIFSTVSINTFPCKNNSCAGPNGSRLAASMNNISFEYPSIDILKAYYYHINGVFGTRFPRVPPLYYNFTGSNLPVTLRTPERATQVRVIEYNSIVEVVFQGTNLVTALDHPMHLHGFSFYVIGWGFGNFDAKKDPVNYNLVDPPFRNTVLVPINGWAAIRFKASNPGVWFLHCHLERHLTWGMDTVFVVKNGNRTQERMLPPPVHMPRC
;
A
#
# COMPACT_ATOMS: atom_id res chain seq x y z
N MET A 1 2.85 -13.37 -7.05
CA MET A 1 3.82 -12.60 -6.26
C MET A 1 3.02 -11.57 -5.47
N ASN A 2 2.71 -11.85 -4.20
CA ASN A 2 1.80 -11.06 -3.37
C ASN A 2 2.43 -10.80 -1.98
N GLU A 3 3.66 -10.30 -2.02
CA GLU A 3 4.60 -10.18 -0.89
C GLU A 3 5.36 -8.84 -1.05
N ILE A 4 5.78 -8.25 0.06
CA ILE A 4 6.76 -7.15 0.05
C ILE A 4 8.13 -7.78 -0.18
N LEU A 5 9.00 -7.14 -0.95
CA LEU A 5 10.28 -7.73 -1.34
C LEU A 5 11.45 -6.84 -0.93
N PHE A 6 12.47 -7.46 -0.34
CA PHE A 6 13.83 -6.94 -0.41
C PHE A 6 14.40 -7.24 -1.80
N PHE A 7 15.13 -6.29 -2.38
CA PHE A 7 15.86 -6.46 -3.64
C PHE A 7 17.27 -5.90 -3.54
N ALA A 8 18.26 -6.61 -4.08
CA ALA A 8 19.65 -6.17 -4.11
C ALA A 8 20.42 -6.74 -5.32
N ILE A 9 21.56 -6.11 -5.62
CA ILE A 9 22.51 -6.56 -6.66
C ILE A 9 23.86 -6.82 -5.99
N ALA A 10 24.44 -8.01 -6.20
CA ALA A 10 25.70 -8.37 -5.56
C ALA A 10 26.81 -7.39 -5.94
N ASN A 11 27.53 -6.88 -4.94
CA ASN A 11 28.61 -5.88 -5.08
C ASN A 11 28.23 -4.52 -5.68
N HIS A 12 26.95 -4.22 -5.89
CA HIS A 12 26.51 -2.93 -6.42
C HIS A 12 25.59 -2.23 -5.41
N SER A 13 25.73 -0.92 -5.28
CA SER A 13 24.75 -0.09 -4.55
C SER A 13 23.66 0.36 -5.53
N LEU A 14 22.47 0.62 -4.99
CA LEU A 14 21.32 1.18 -5.70
C LEU A 14 21.09 2.60 -5.20
N THR A 15 21.17 3.58 -6.09
CA THR A 15 20.78 4.97 -5.85
C THR A 15 19.37 5.18 -6.33
N VAL A 16 18.42 5.27 -5.40
CA VAL A 16 17.00 5.54 -5.72
C VAL A 16 16.87 7.00 -6.14
N VAL A 17 16.25 7.22 -7.31
CA VAL A 17 16.03 8.55 -7.90
C VAL A 17 14.56 8.84 -8.19
N GLY A 18 13.72 7.82 -8.18
CA GLY A 18 12.29 7.94 -8.45
C GLY A 18 11.47 6.87 -7.72
N ALA A 19 10.21 7.20 -7.48
CA ALA A 19 9.24 6.39 -6.77
C ALA A 19 7.83 6.72 -7.26
N ASP A 20 7.06 5.73 -7.67
CA ASP A 20 5.65 5.89 -8.08
C ASP A 20 5.44 7.01 -9.13
N GLY A 21 6.38 7.14 -10.07
CA GLY A 21 6.35 8.17 -11.12
C GLY A 21 6.71 9.58 -10.65
N SER A 22 7.29 9.74 -9.45
CA SER A 22 7.74 11.03 -8.90
C SER A 22 9.22 10.97 -8.52
N TYR A 23 9.96 12.08 -8.68
CA TYR A 23 11.37 12.14 -8.32
C TYR A 23 11.58 12.15 -6.80
N THR A 24 12.63 11.46 -6.35
CA THR A 24 13.04 11.43 -4.95
C THR A 24 14.39 12.11 -4.75
N LYS A 25 14.65 12.64 -3.55
CA LYS A 25 16.03 12.92 -3.15
C LYS A 25 16.83 11.63 -3.23
N GLN A 26 18.06 11.73 -3.73
CA GLN A 26 18.88 10.54 -3.96
C GLN A 26 19.11 9.78 -2.66
N LEU A 27 18.81 8.48 -2.66
CA LEU A 27 19.03 7.59 -1.53
C LEU A 27 19.82 6.38 -2.00
N THR A 28 21.10 6.33 -1.63
CA THR A 28 21.97 5.19 -1.97
C THR A 28 21.96 4.14 -0.88
N LYS A 29 21.52 2.92 -1.20
CA LYS A 29 21.45 1.77 -0.28
C LYS A 29 21.97 0.51 -0.95
N LYS A 30 22.31 -0.52 -0.16
CA LYS A 30 22.73 -1.84 -0.69
C LYS A 30 21.56 -2.74 -1.10
N TYR A 31 20.39 -2.45 -0.58
CA TYR A 31 19.13 -3.09 -0.92
C TYR A 31 18.04 -2.02 -0.96
N VAL A 32 16.92 -2.36 -1.59
CA VAL A 32 15.68 -1.60 -1.56
C VAL A 32 14.55 -2.49 -1.07
N VAL A 33 13.45 -1.88 -0.66
CA VAL A 33 12.22 -2.57 -0.23
C VAL A 33 11.08 -2.07 -1.10
N ILE A 34 10.32 -2.99 -1.67
CA ILE A 34 9.22 -2.64 -2.57
C ILE A 34 7.99 -3.48 -2.24
N ALA A 35 6.86 -2.81 -2.03
CA ALA A 35 5.58 -3.47 -1.80
C ALA A 35 4.79 -3.60 -3.12
N PRO A 36 3.84 -4.54 -3.23
CA PRO A 36 2.92 -4.60 -4.37
C PRO A 36 2.24 -3.25 -4.62
N GLY A 37 2.17 -2.84 -5.89
CA GLY A 37 1.66 -1.53 -6.31
C GLY A 37 2.70 -0.42 -6.37
N GLN A 38 3.85 -0.58 -5.71
CA GLN A 38 4.93 0.40 -5.75
C GLN A 38 5.84 0.21 -6.96
N THR A 39 6.47 1.31 -7.37
CA THR A 39 7.60 1.31 -8.32
C THR A 39 8.77 2.10 -7.72
N LEU A 40 9.99 1.76 -8.15
CA LEU A 40 11.22 2.44 -7.79
C LEU A 40 12.12 2.53 -9.01
N ASP A 41 12.68 3.72 -9.25
CA ASP A 41 13.72 3.93 -10.24
C ASP A 41 15.07 3.99 -9.52
N CYS A 42 15.95 3.05 -9.86
CA CYS A 42 17.28 2.92 -9.24
C CYS A 42 18.38 3.04 -10.29
N ILE A 43 19.40 3.84 -9.99
CA ILE A 43 20.66 3.86 -10.72
C ILE A 43 21.63 2.93 -9.98
N PHE A 44 22.34 2.09 -10.72
CA PHE A 44 23.54 1.42 -10.22
C PHE A 44 24.70 1.70 -11.17
N GLU A 45 25.90 1.77 -10.63
CA GLU A 45 27.10 1.98 -11.42
C GLU A 45 27.78 0.65 -11.73
N ALA A 46 27.96 0.33 -13.01
CA ALA A 46 28.67 -0.89 -13.44
C ALA A 46 30.21 -0.73 -13.29
N ASN A 47 30.69 -0.60 -12.06
CA ASN A 47 32.07 -0.25 -11.72
C ASN A 47 32.95 -1.43 -11.29
N GLN A 48 32.49 -2.67 -11.49
CA GLN A 48 33.28 -3.84 -11.10
C GLN A 48 34.38 -4.17 -12.12
N VAL A 49 35.57 -4.49 -11.62
CA VAL A 49 36.82 -4.55 -12.40
C VAL A 49 36.95 -5.81 -13.27
N ARG A 50 36.21 -6.90 -12.99
CA ARG A 50 36.37 -8.18 -13.71
C ARG A 50 35.63 -8.19 -15.06
N PRO A 51 36.32 -8.25 -16.22
CA PRO A 51 35.66 -8.51 -17.51
C PRO A 51 34.96 -9.86 -17.48
N GLY A 52 33.72 -9.94 -17.98
CA GLY A 52 32.90 -11.15 -17.87
C GLY A 52 32.40 -11.45 -16.45
N GLY A 53 32.52 -10.50 -15.50
CA GLY A 53 32.00 -10.62 -14.15
C GLY A 53 30.48 -10.83 -14.13
N ARG A 54 30.02 -11.79 -13.32
CA ARG A 54 28.61 -12.14 -13.14
C ARG A 54 28.21 -11.90 -11.68
N TYR A 55 27.08 -11.23 -11.49
CA TYR A 55 26.56 -10.83 -10.18
C TYR A 55 25.09 -11.20 -10.11
N TYR A 56 24.64 -11.86 -9.04
CA TYR A 56 23.22 -12.07 -8.85
C TYR A 56 22.52 -10.76 -8.51
N MET A 57 21.42 -10.50 -9.21
CA MET A 57 20.31 -9.71 -8.69
C MET A 57 19.41 -10.70 -7.94
N ALA A 58 18.98 -10.37 -6.73
CA ALA A 58 18.15 -11.26 -5.94
C ALA A 58 17.02 -10.51 -5.23
N ALA A 59 15.87 -11.16 -5.10
CA ALA A 59 14.76 -10.68 -4.30
C ALA A 59 14.21 -11.77 -3.39
N ARG A 60 13.88 -11.39 -2.15
CA ARG A 60 13.28 -12.25 -1.12
C ARG A 60 12.14 -11.51 -0.43
N ALA A 61 11.12 -12.25 -0.01
CA ALA A 61 10.03 -11.72 0.80
C ALA A 61 10.50 -11.03 2.09
N TYR A 62 9.87 -9.90 2.39
CA TYR A 62 9.77 -9.32 3.72
C TYR A 62 8.42 -9.73 4.32
N SER A 63 8.46 -10.47 5.42
CA SER A 63 7.28 -10.89 6.17
C SER A 63 7.62 -10.96 7.66
N SER A 64 7.01 -10.08 8.45
CA SER A 64 7.15 -10.04 9.90
C SER A 64 6.04 -10.79 10.65
N SER A 65 5.07 -11.37 9.94
CA SER A 65 4.05 -12.21 10.57
C SER A 65 4.64 -13.56 10.97
N THR A 66 4.45 -13.94 12.23
CA THR A 66 4.93 -15.23 12.75
C THR A 66 3.92 -16.37 12.57
N THR A 67 2.69 -16.05 12.17
CA THR A 67 1.57 -17.00 12.14
C THR A 67 1.14 -17.43 10.74
N ILE A 68 1.66 -16.78 9.70
CA ILE A 68 1.25 -17.01 8.32
C ILE A 68 2.43 -17.56 7.53
N THR A 69 2.19 -18.66 6.81
CA THR A 69 3.14 -19.20 5.84
C THR A 69 3.19 -18.31 4.61
N PHE A 70 4.39 -18.11 4.08
CA PHE A 70 4.63 -17.35 2.86
C PHE A 70 5.67 -18.07 2.00
N ASP A 71 5.76 -17.70 0.72
CA ASP A 71 6.81 -18.21 -0.16
C ASP A 71 8.14 -17.54 0.21
N ASN A 72 8.99 -18.27 0.93
CA ASN A 72 10.32 -17.81 1.35
C ASN A 72 11.42 -18.19 0.36
N THR A 73 11.08 -18.58 -0.88
CA THR A 73 12.07 -18.77 -1.92
C THR A 73 12.69 -17.43 -2.32
N THR A 74 13.95 -17.47 -2.76
CA THR A 74 14.64 -16.29 -3.28
C THR A 74 14.69 -16.38 -4.79
N THR A 75 14.12 -15.38 -5.47
CA THR A 75 14.23 -15.27 -6.92
C THR A 75 15.53 -14.60 -7.31
N THR A 76 16.12 -14.99 -8.44
CA THR A 76 17.40 -14.47 -8.91
C THR A 76 17.40 -14.17 -10.40
N ALA A 77 18.23 -13.21 -10.78
CA ALA A 77 18.61 -12.91 -12.16
C ALA A 77 20.11 -12.58 -12.20
N ILE A 78 20.72 -12.50 -13.38
CA ILE A 78 22.17 -12.31 -13.51
C ILE A 78 22.47 -10.98 -14.21
N LEU A 79 23.20 -10.12 -13.53
CA LEU A 79 23.90 -8.98 -14.12
C LEU A 79 25.25 -9.46 -14.64
N GLN A 80 25.51 -9.30 -15.94
CA GLN A 80 26.73 -9.76 -16.58
C GLN A 80 27.42 -8.62 -17.31
N TYR A 81 28.71 -8.43 -17.02
CA TYR A 81 29.56 -7.49 -17.73
C TYR A 81 30.00 -8.11 -19.04
N ASN A 82 29.92 -7.36 -20.14
CA ASN A 82 30.43 -7.82 -21.42
C ASN A 82 31.95 -8.02 -21.34
N GLY A 83 32.43 -9.19 -21.74
CA GLY A 83 33.86 -9.47 -21.90
C GLY A 83 34.33 -9.13 -23.31
N HIS A 84 35.64 -8.94 -23.48
CA HIS A 84 36.28 -8.74 -24.79
C HIS A 84 36.42 -10.04 -25.61
N SER A 85 36.16 -11.21 -25.02
CA SER A 85 36.22 -12.52 -25.69
C SER A 85 34.86 -13.22 -25.66
N SER A 86 34.46 -13.75 -26.81
CA SER A 86 33.22 -14.50 -27.08
C SER A 86 33.11 -15.86 -26.35
N VAL A 87 34.07 -16.18 -25.47
CA VAL A 87 34.07 -17.40 -24.66
C VAL A 87 34.09 -16.99 -23.19
N ILE A 88 32.92 -16.96 -22.56
CA ILE A 88 32.79 -16.78 -21.12
C ILE A 88 33.13 -18.14 -20.48
N THR A 89 34.41 -18.37 -20.19
CA THR A 89 34.92 -19.59 -19.53
C THR A 89 34.81 -19.52 -18.00
N SER A 90 33.95 -18.66 -17.44
CA SER A 90 33.78 -18.57 -15.99
C SER A 90 32.92 -19.73 -15.47
N THR A 91 33.59 -20.76 -14.94
CA THR A 91 32.99 -21.88 -14.19
C THR A 91 32.55 -21.49 -12.78
N THR A 92 32.85 -20.25 -12.34
CA THR A 92 32.51 -19.78 -10.99
C THR A 92 31.09 -19.22 -10.95
N SER A 93 30.29 -19.70 -10.00
CA SER A 93 28.96 -19.16 -9.71
C SER A 93 29.00 -17.64 -9.47
N PRO A 94 28.02 -16.86 -9.95
CA PRO A 94 27.92 -15.44 -9.66
C PRO A 94 27.90 -15.17 -8.15
N SER A 95 28.45 -14.03 -7.71
CA SER A 95 28.36 -13.65 -6.30
C SER A 95 26.91 -13.34 -5.92
N PHE A 96 26.52 -13.70 -4.70
CA PHE A 96 25.18 -13.48 -4.18
C PHE A 96 25.13 -12.20 -3.31
N PRO A 97 24.09 -11.35 -3.42
CA PRO A 97 23.99 -10.17 -2.58
C PRO A 97 23.66 -10.53 -1.13
N SER A 98 24.09 -9.69 -0.19
CA SER A 98 23.57 -9.76 1.18
C SER A 98 22.18 -9.13 1.22
N LEU A 99 21.15 -9.95 1.45
CA LEU A 99 19.77 -9.49 1.66
C LEU A 99 19.45 -9.50 3.17
N PRO A 100 18.76 -8.47 3.70
CA PRO A 100 18.22 -8.49 5.07
C PRO A 100 17.27 -9.67 5.26
N TYR A 101 17.34 -10.34 6.42
CA TYR A 101 16.53 -11.53 6.69
C TYR A 101 15.03 -11.23 6.54
N TYR A 102 14.20 -12.24 6.20
CA TYR A 102 12.82 -12.00 5.77
C TYR A 102 11.98 -11.26 6.82
N ASN A 103 12.29 -11.38 8.12
CA ASN A 103 11.56 -10.72 9.20
C ASN A 103 12.26 -9.46 9.74
N ASP A 104 13.25 -8.93 9.02
CA ASP A 104 14.01 -7.75 9.44
C ASP A 104 13.21 -6.46 9.22
N THR A 105 12.27 -6.19 10.13
CA THR A 105 11.41 -5.00 10.12
C THR A 105 12.22 -3.71 10.21
N THR A 106 13.35 -3.72 10.93
CA THR A 106 14.23 -2.56 11.02
C THR A 106 14.84 -2.22 9.68
N ALA A 107 15.39 -3.20 8.95
CA ALA A 107 15.88 -3.00 7.59
C ALA A 107 14.77 -2.53 6.64
N ALA A 108 13.56 -3.12 6.74
CA ALA A 108 12.45 -2.76 5.89
C ALA A 108 12.06 -1.27 6.06
N PHE A 109 11.83 -0.83 7.30
CA PHE A 109 11.38 0.53 7.59
C PHE A 109 12.50 1.57 7.56
N ASP A 110 13.77 1.20 7.78
CA ASP A 110 14.90 2.10 7.51
C ASP A 110 14.91 2.56 6.05
N PHE A 111 14.67 1.66 5.10
CA PHE A 111 14.57 2.03 3.68
C PHE A 111 13.29 2.84 3.39
N ILE A 112 12.12 2.27 3.71
CA ILE A 112 10.82 2.85 3.30
C ILE A 112 10.67 4.28 3.81
N THR A 113 11.15 4.53 5.02
CA THR A 113 10.92 5.79 5.73
C THR A 113 12.06 6.79 5.52
N SER A 114 13.09 6.43 4.77
CA SER A 114 14.16 7.32 4.31
C SER A 114 13.83 8.04 3.01
N LEU A 115 12.82 7.61 2.25
CA LEU A 115 12.44 8.24 0.99
C LEU A 115 11.87 9.65 1.22
N ARG A 116 12.28 10.60 0.38
CA ARG A 116 11.85 12.01 0.43
C ARG A 116 11.59 12.54 -0.97
N SER A 117 10.61 13.42 -1.12
CA SER A 117 10.35 14.07 -2.40
C SER A 117 11.48 15.03 -2.78
N LEU A 118 11.81 15.09 -4.07
CA LEU A 118 12.74 16.08 -4.61
C LEU A 118 12.04 17.42 -4.87
N ASP A 119 10.83 17.36 -5.42
CA ASP A 119 10.09 18.52 -5.90
C ASP A 119 9.40 19.31 -4.77
N THR A 120 9.02 20.54 -5.09
CA THR A 120 8.19 21.38 -4.21
C THR A 120 6.81 20.77 -4.00
N LEU A 121 6.25 20.98 -2.81
CA LEU A 121 4.90 20.52 -2.48
C LEU A 121 3.86 21.09 -3.44
N LEU A 122 3.02 20.23 -4.02
CA LEU A 122 1.93 20.59 -4.95
C LEU A 122 0.80 21.37 -4.25
N PHE A 123 0.69 21.23 -2.93
CA PHE A 123 -0.25 21.96 -2.09
C PHE A 123 0.26 22.03 -0.64
N SER A 124 -0.26 22.97 0.15
CA SER A 124 0.13 23.12 1.56
C SER A 124 -0.25 21.88 2.36
N LEU A 125 0.73 21.30 3.05
CA LEU A 125 0.53 20.21 3.99
C LEU A 125 0.40 20.69 5.43
N ARG A 126 0.08 21.96 5.71
CA ARG A 126 -0.04 22.43 7.11
C ARG A 126 -1.43 22.24 7.70
N ALA A 127 -2.45 22.24 6.85
CA ALA A 127 -3.85 22.07 7.23
C ALA A 127 -4.52 21.05 6.32
N TYR A 128 -5.61 20.48 6.80
CA TYR A 128 -6.50 19.59 6.05
C TYR A 128 -7.95 19.96 6.35
N ASP A 129 -8.84 19.70 5.40
CA ASP A 129 -10.27 20.02 5.51
C ASP A 129 -11.06 18.87 6.13
N THR A 130 -10.61 17.63 5.91
CA THR A 130 -11.23 16.44 6.49
C THR A 130 -10.18 15.39 6.82
N GLN A 131 -10.42 14.67 7.91
CA GLN A 131 -9.63 13.51 8.31
C GLN A 131 -10.48 12.25 8.21
N ILE A 132 -9.85 11.16 7.78
CA ILE A 132 -10.38 9.80 7.80
C ILE A 132 -9.39 8.95 8.58
N PHE A 133 -9.80 8.44 9.73
CA PHE A 133 -9.08 7.43 10.49
C PHE A 133 -9.66 6.06 10.13
N SER A 134 -8.89 5.26 9.38
CA SER A 134 -9.35 3.98 8.85
C SER A 134 -8.55 2.82 9.44
N THR A 135 -9.22 1.96 10.21
CA THR A 135 -8.64 0.67 10.56
C THR A 135 -8.58 -0.22 9.33
N VAL A 136 -7.51 -1.02 9.20
CA VAL A 136 -7.36 -2.05 8.18
C VAL A 136 -7.13 -3.37 8.91
N SER A 137 -8.01 -4.35 8.66
CA SER A 137 -8.07 -5.57 9.48
C SER A 137 -8.21 -6.82 8.62
N ILE A 138 -7.56 -7.89 9.06
CA ILE A 138 -7.97 -9.25 8.68
C ILE A 138 -9.13 -9.65 9.58
N ASN A 139 -10.08 -10.36 8.99
CA ASN A 139 -11.37 -10.66 9.57
C ASN A 139 -11.76 -12.10 9.25
N THR A 140 -12.89 -12.54 9.81
CA THR A 140 -13.49 -13.82 9.46
C THR A 140 -15.01 -13.72 9.37
N PHE A 141 -15.61 -14.54 8.52
CA PHE A 141 -17.05 -14.81 8.52
C PHE A 141 -17.32 -16.24 9.00
N PRO A 142 -18.38 -16.48 9.78
CA PRO A 142 -18.76 -17.83 10.17
C PRO A 142 -19.14 -18.66 8.93
N CYS A 143 -18.78 -19.94 8.94
CA CYS A 143 -19.26 -20.91 7.96
C CYS A 143 -20.19 -21.91 8.64
N LYS A 144 -21.19 -22.39 7.89
CA LYS A 144 -22.10 -23.43 8.37
C LYS A 144 -21.29 -24.64 8.83
N ASN A 145 -21.53 -25.10 10.05
CA ASN A 145 -20.86 -26.25 10.67
C ASN A 145 -19.32 -26.16 10.68
N ASN A 146 -18.75 -24.95 10.75
CA ASN A 146 -17.28 -24.75 10.79
C ASN A 146 -16.56 -25.41 9.60
N SER A 147 -17.21 -25.44 8.43
CA SER A 147 -16.75 -26.18 7.24
C SER A 147 -15.64 -25.51 6.44
N CYS A 148 -15.24 -24.28 6.79
CA CYS A 148 -14.23 -23.54 6.04
C CYS A 148 -12.82 -23.77 6.59
N ALA A 149 -11.80 -23.55 5.77
CA ALA A 149 -10.39 -23.81 6.12
C ALA A 149 -9.72 -22.70 6.94
N GLY A 150 -10.41 -21.59 7.21
CA GLY A 150 -9.86 -20.50 8.02
C GLY A 150 -9.89 -20.81 9.52
N PRO A 151 -9.40 -19.87 10.34
CA PRO A 151 -9.29 -20.07 11.79
C PRO A 151 -10.62 -20.49 12.42
N ASN A 152 -10.61 -21.53 13.26
CA ASN A 152 -11.80 -22.09 13.91
C ASN A 152 -12.94 -22.49 12.94
N GLY A 153 -12.60 -22.91 11.72
CA GLY A 153 -13.59 -23.35 10.73
C GLY A 153 -14.31 -22.22 10.00
N SER A 154 -13.80 -20.98 10.11
CA SER A 154 -14.37 -19.77 9.51
C SER A 154 -13.81 -19.48 8.13
N ARG A 155 -14.40 -18.54 7.39
CA ARG A 155 -13.88 -18.02 6.13
C ARG A 155 -13.08 -16.75 6.40
N LEU A 156 -11.88 -16.62 5.85
CA LEU A 156 -11.11 -15.39 5.91
C LEU A 156 -11.83 -14.25 5.18
N ALA A 157 -11.69 -13.05 5.73
CA ALA A 157 -12.23 -11.80 5.23
C ALA A 157 -11.24 -10.67 5.53
N ALA A 158 -11.53 -9.48 5.05
CA ALA A 158 -10.81 -8.27 5.40
C ALA A 158 -11.78 -7.09 5.40
N SER A 159 -11.41 -6.02 6.08
CA SER A 159 -12.25 -4.83 6.16
C SER A 159 -11.47 -3.55 6.32
N MET A 160 -12.12 -2.45 5.94
CA MET A 160 -11.74 -1.10 6.32
C MET A 160 -12.82 -0.51 7.23
N ASN A 161 -12.44 -0.02 8.43
CA ASN A 161 -13.40 0.45 9.45
C ASN A 161 -14.57 -0.51 9.73
N ASN A 162 -14.26 -1.82 9.80
CA ASN A 162 -15.23 -2.90 10.02
C ASN A 162 -16.26 -3.11 8.90
N ILE A 163 -16.05 -2.51 7.72
CA ILE A 163 -16.80 -2.81 6.50
C ILE A 163 -15.94 -3.69 5.59
N SER A 164 -16.41 -4.91 5.34
CA SER A 164 -15.87 -5.79 4.31
C SER A 164 -16.59 -5.48 3.00
N PHE A 165 -15.85 -4.92 2.04
CA PHE A 165 -16.41 -4.41 0.81
C PHE A 165 -17.03 -5.51 -0.05
N GLU A 166 -18.27 -5.31 -0.49
CA GLU A 166 -18.93 -6.19 -1.45
C GLU A 166 -19.02 -5.51 -2.81
N TYR A 167 -18.53 -6.21 -3.84
CA TYR A 167 -18.57 -5.73 -5.22
C TYR A 167 -20.01 -5.75 -5.74
N PRO A 168 -20.56 -4.59 -6.16
CA PRO A 168 -21.90 -4.55 -6.72
C PRO A 168 -21.94 -5.16 -8.12
N SER A 169 -23.10 -5.61 -8.57
CA SER A 169 -23.32 -6.07 -9.94
C SER A 169 -23.37 -4.92 -10.96
N ILE A 170 -23.67 -3.70 -10.51
CA ILE A 170 -23.59 -2.47 -11.31
C ILE A 170 -22.38 -1.69 -10.81
N ASP A 171 -21.48 -1.28 -11.71
CA ASP A 171 -20.30 -0.53 -11.32
C ASP A 171 -20.66 0.82 -10.67
N ILE A 172 -19.89 1.20 -9.66
CA ILE A 172 -20.18 2.38 -8.83
C ILE A 172 -20.12 3.67 -9.66
N LEU A 173 -19.26 3.74 -10.67
CA LEU A 173 -19.15 4.90 -11.55
C LEU A 173 -20.43 5.12 -12.35
N LYS A 174 -20.97 4.07 -12.98
CA LYS A 174 -22.25 4.11 -13.69
C LYS A 174 -23.40 4.44 -12.76
N ALA A 175 -23.45 3.80 -11.59
CA ALA A 175 -24.49 4.09 -10.61
C ALA A 175 -24.45 5.54 -10.11
N TYR A 176 -23.25 6.09 -9.89
CA TYR A 176 -23.04 7.48 -9.54
C TYR A 176 -23.47 8.44 -10.66
N TYR A 177 -23.02 8.19 -11.90
CA TYR A 177 -23.28 9.06 -13.05
C TYR A 177 -24.76 9.12 -13.44
N TYR A 178 -25.45 7.98 -13.44
CA TYR A 178 -26.86 7.87 -13.83
C TYR A 178 -27.83 7.90 -12.64
N HIS A 179 -27.34 8.19 -11.44
CA HIS A 179 -28.15 8.25 -10.21
C HIS A 179 -28.98 6.98 -9.95
N ILE A 180 -28.37 5.80 -10.17
CA ILE A 180 -29.01 4.50 -9.95
C ILE A 180 -29.04 4.22 -8.44
N ASN A 181 -30.25 4.11 -7.89
CA ASN A 181 -30.45 3.84 -6.47
C ASN A 181 -30.17 2.38 -6.10
N GLY A 182 -29.72 2.15 -4.86
CA GLY A 182 -29.56 0.80 -4.28
C GLY A 182 -28.24 0.09 -4.59
N VAL A 183 -27.32 0.71 -5.32
CA VAL A 183 -26.03 0.08 -5.70
C VAL A 183 -24.97 0.21 -4.60
N PHE A 184 -24.89 1.37 -3.95
CA PHE A 184 -23.92 1.63 -2.87
C PHE A 184 -24.50 2.60 -1.84
N GLY A 185 -23.99 2.53 -0.61
CA GLY A 185 -24.21 3.53 0.43
C GLY A 185 -23.12 4.60 0.43
N THR A 186 -23.43 5.81 0.88
CA THR A 186 -22.50 6.97 0.89
C THR A 186 -21.84 7.22 2.25
N ARG A 187 -21.96 6.26 3.18
CA ARG A 187 -21.65 6.46 4.60
C ARG A 187 -20.45 5.66 5.10
N PHE A 188 -19.50 5.28 4.22
CA PHE A 188 -18.26 4.60 4.66
C PHE A 188 -17.58 5.40 5.78
N PRO A 189 -17.53 4.95 7.03
CA PRO A 189 -17.34 5.81 8.20
C PRO A 189 -15.95 6.47 8.23
N ARG A 190 -15.87 7.72 8.71
CA ARG A 190 -14.60 8.46 8.82
C ARG A 190 -13.71 7.99 9.96
N VAL A 191 -14.27 7.23 10.90
CA VAL A 191 -13.61 6.65 12.07
C VAL A 191 -14.15 5.23 12.25
N PRO A 192 -13.41 4.29 12.87
CA PRO A 192 -13.92 2.96 13.15
C PRO A 192 -15.14 3.06 14.07
N PRO A 193 -16.12 2.16 13.91
CA PRO A 193 -17.32 2.15 14.74
C PRO A 193 -17.04 1.87 16.22
N LEU A 194 -15.89 1.24 16.52
CA LEU A 194 -15.43 0.96 17.88
C LEU A 194 -13.94 1.24 18.01
N TYR A 195 -13.57 1.99 19.05
CA TYR A 195 -12.18 2.17 19.46
C TYR A 195 -11.78 1.10 20.46
N TYR A 196 -10.62 0.49 20.24
CA TYR A 196 -9.98 -0.44 21.15
C TYR A 196 -8.46 -0.32 20.98
N ASN A 197 -7.69 -1.09 21.74
CA ASN A 197 -6.26 -1.21 21.50
C ASN A 197 -6.03 -1.99 20.19
N PHE A 198 -5.98 -1.30 19.05
CA PHE A 198 -5.95 -1.91 17.72
C PHE A 198 -4.80 -2.91 17.55
N THR A 199 -3.64 -2.60 18.12
CA THR A 199 -2.43 -3.44 18.10
C THR A 199 -2.27 -4.29 19.36
N GLY A 200 -3.34 -4.53 20.11
CA GLY A 200 -3.33 -5.39 21.29
C GLY A 200 -3.12 -6.87 20.93
N SER A 201 -2.50 -7.64 21.82
CA SER A 201 -2.25 -9.08 21.60
C SER A 201 -3.50 -9.94 21.79
N ASN A 202 -4.40 -9.55 22.69
CA ASN A 202 -5.59 -10.32 23.06
C ASN A 202 -6.86 -9.53 22.72
N LEU A 203 -7.33 -9.66 21.49
CA LEU A 203 -8.55 -9.00 21.01
C LEU A 203 -9.79 -9.90 21.10
N PRO A 204 -10.95 -9.37 21.53
CA PRO A 204 -12.20 -10.14 21.58
C PRO A 204 -12.57 -10.76 20.23
N VAL A 205 -12.99 -12.03 20.25
CA VAL A 205 -13.40 -12.77 19.05
C VAL A 205 -14.61 -12.11 18.36
N THR A 206 -15.45 -11.42 19.13
CA THR A 206 -16.62 -10.68 18.61
C THR A 206 -16.26 -9.56 17.64
N LEU A 207 -15.02 -9.05 17.68
CA LEU A 207 -14.54 -8.01 16.76
C LEU A 207 -14.06 -8.57 15.41
N ARG A 208 -13.96 -9.90 15.27
CA ARG A 208 -13.40 -10.51 14.05
C ARG A 208 -14.37 -10.52 12.87
N THR A 209 -15.68 -10.42 13.12
CA THR A 209 -16.72 -10.47 12.09
C THR A 209 -17.11 -9.04 11.67
N PRO A 210 -16.80 -8.61 10.43
CA PRO A 210 -17.14 -7.29 9.94
C PRO A 210 -18.55 -7.27 9.35
N GLU A 211 -19.06 -6.08 9.07
CA GLU A 211 -20.27 -5.90 8.27
C GLU A 211 -19.94 -6.03 6.79
N ARG A 212 -20.79 -6.74 6.03
CA ARG A 212 -20.72 -6.78 4.57
C ARG A 212 -21.50 -5.61 3.99
N ALA A 213 -20.84 -4.73 3.25
CA ALA A 213 -21.52 -3.64 2.59
C ALA A 213 -20.70 -3.01 1.46
N THR A 214 -21.40 -2.49 0.45
CA THR A 214 -20.83 -1.60 -0.56
C THR A 214 -20.95 -0.15 -0.08
N GLN A 215 -19.97 0.34 0.70
CA GLN A 215 -19.97 1.71 1.22
C GLN A 215 -18.86 2.54 0.58
N VAL A 216 -19.23 3.73 0.11
CA VAL A 216 -18.32 4.74 -0.44
C VAL A 216 -18.25 5.95 0.49
N ARG A 217 -17.19 6.75 0.35
CA ARG A 217 -17.08 8.05 0.99
C ARG A 217 -17.11 9.14 -0.07
N VAL A 218 -18.11 10.00 0.01
CA VAL A 218 -18.21 11.20 -0.83
C VAL A 218 -17.28 12.29 -0.27
N ILE A 219 -16.49 12.90 -1.14
CA ILE A 219 -15.50 13.93 -0.85
C ILE A 219 -15.77 15.16 -1.71
N GLU A 220 -15.69 16.34 -1.12
CA GLU A 220 -15.86 17.59 -1.85
C GLU A 220 -14.63 17.88 -2.71
N TYR A 221 -14.86 18.39 -3.92
CA TYR A 221 -13.79 18.79 -4.84
C TYR A 221 -12.83 19.77 -4.15
N ASN A 222 -11.54 19.64 -4.46
CA ASN A 222 -10.46 20.51 -4.01
C ASN A 222 -10.14 20.45 -2.51
N SER A 223 -10.83 19.61 -1.73
CA SER A 223 -10.52 19.40 -0.31
C SER A 223 -9.18 18.70 -0.11
N ILE A 224 -8.44 19.10 0.93
CA ILE A 224 -7.26 18.40 1.42
C ILE A 224 -7.72 17.35 2.43
N VAL A 225 -7.46 16.09 2.12
CA VAL A 225 -7.89 14.93 2.89
C VAL A 225 -6.67 14.31 3.57
N GLU A 226 -6.72 14.20 4.89
CA GLU A 226 -5.80 13.35 5.64
C GLU A 226 -6.43 11.97 5.84
N VAL A 227 -5.69 10.91 5.49
CA VAL A 227 -6.07 9.54 5.80
C VAL A 227 -5.01 8.94 6.70
N VAL A 228 -5.43 8.48 7.87
CA VAL A 228 -4.59 7.69 8.78
C VAL A 228 -5.06 6.25 8.71
N PHE A 229 -4.20 5.38 8.20
CA PHE A 229 -4.44 3.94 8.19
C PHE A 229 -3.88 3.34 9.47
N GLN A 230 -4.71 2.60 10.20
CA GLN A 230 -4.33 1.89 11.41
C GLN A 230 -4.43 0.38 11.19
N GLY A 231 -3.29 -0.31 11.17
CA GLY A 231 -3.27 -1.77 11.19
C GLY A 231 -3.83 -2.29 12.50
N THR A 232 -4.55 -3.41 12.45
CA THR A 232 -5.07 -4.09 13.64
C THR A 232 -4.54 -5.51 13.75
N ASN A 233 -4.59 -6.05 14.97
CA ASN A 233 -4.21 -7.43 15.25
C ASN A 233 -5.40 -8.40 15.24
N LEU A 234 -6.52 -8.00 14.63
CA LEU A 234 -7.67 -8.88 14.48
C LEU A 234 -7.30 -10.05 13.59
N VAL A 235 -7.54 -11.27 14.09
CA VAL A 235 -7.17 -12.56 13.47
C VAL A 235 -5.65 -12.76 13.38
N THR A 236 -4.95 -11.86 12.71
CA THR A 236 -3.50 -11.86 12.54
C THR A 236 -3.04 -10.46 12.11
N ALA A 237 -1.89 -10.02 12.64
CA ALA A 237 -1.29 -8.75 12.28
C ALA A 237 -0.48 -8.90 10.99
N LEU A 238 -0.66 -7.97 10.03
CA LEU A 238 0.05 -7.95 8.76
C LEU A 238 0.40 -6.53 8.34
N ASP A 239 1.39 -6.43 7.45
CA ASP A 239 1.66 -5.21 6.70
C ASP A 239 0.66 -5.07 5.53
N HIS A 240 0.23 -3.83 5.25
CA HIS A 240 -0.77 -3.55 4.23
C HIS A 240 -0.31 -2.43 3.29
N PRO A 241 0.04 -2.73 2.02
CA PRO A 241 0.27 -1.71 1.01
C PRO A 241 -1.08 -1.11 0.59
N MET A 242 -1.41 0.08 1.06
CA MET A 242 -2.65 0.78 0.73
C MET A 242 -2.45 1.66 -0.50
N HIS A 243 -3.24 1.41 -1.53
CA HIS A 243 -3.18 2.08 -2.83
C HIS A 243 -4.45 2.89 -3.09
N LEU A 244 -4.28 4.13 -3.58
CA LEU A 244 -5.38 5.01 -3.96
C LEU A 244 -5.34 5.28 -5.46
N HIS A 245 -6.43 4.95 -6.15
CA HIS A 245 -6.59 5.27 -7.56
C HIS A 245 -6.84 6.78 -7.75
N GLY A 246 -6.50 7.30 -8.93
CA GLY A 246 -6.79 8.69 -9.31
C GLY A 246 -5.94 9.76 -8.62
N PHE A 247 -5.13 9.38 -7.64
CA PHE A 247 -4.30 10.30 -6.86
C PHE A 247 -2.96 9.66 -6.49
N SER A 248 -1.91 10.47 -6.52
CA SER A 248 -0.78 10.31 -5.62
C SER A 248 -1.00 11.17 -4.37
N PHE A 249 -0.31 10.83 -3.29
CA PHE A 249 -0.45 11.43 -1.97
C PHE A 249 0.92 11.58 -1.30
N TYR A 250 1.01 12.53 -0.37
CA TYR A 250 2.19 12.68 0.47
C TYR A 250 2.10 11.76 1.68
N VAL A 251 3.10 10.90 1.88
CA VAL A 251 3.21 10.08 3.11
C VAL A 251 3.87 10.92 4.19
N ILE A 252 3.06 11.47 5.09
CA ILE A 252 3.49 12.49 6.05
C ILE A 252 3.97 11.91 7.37
N GLY A 253 3.59 10.67 7.69
CA GLY A 253 3.96 10.06 8.96
C GLY A 253 3.68 8.57 8.97
N TRP A 254 4.28 7.90 9.94
CA TRP A 254 4.09 6.48 10.21
C TRP A 254 4.54 6.20 11.65
N GLY A 255 4.17 5.04 12.18
CA GLY A 255 4.64 4.59 13.47
C GLY A 255 4.18 3.18 13.80
N PHE A 256 4.74 2.63 14.87
CA PHE A 256 4.25 1.39 15.49
C PHE A 256 3.30 1.70 16.65
N GLY A 257 2.44 0.74 16.98
CA GLY A 257 1.37 0.86 17.96
C GLY A 257 0.10 1.51 17.39
N ASN A 258 -0.72 2.02 18.31
CA ASN A 258 -1.91 2.79 17.96
C ASN A 258 -1.52 4.24 17.70
N PHE A 259 -2.05 4.82 16.63
CA PHE A 259 -1.92 6.25 16.35
C PHE A 259 -2.48 7.10 17.50
N ASP A 260 -1.68 8.04 17.98
CA ASP A 260 -2.05 9.06 18.96
C ASP A 260 -2.17 10.41 18.26
N ALA A 261 -3.41 10.82 18.00
CA ALA A 261 -3.75 12.07 17.33
C ALA A 261 -3.22 13.35 18.03
N LYS A 262 -2.76 13.25 19.29
CA LYS A 262 -2.17 14.38 20.02
C LYS A 262 -0.64 14.41 19.95
N LYS A 263 0.02 13.27 19.69
CA LYS A 263 1.49 13.16 19.74
C LYS A 263 2.10 12.94 18.38
N ASP A 264 1.54 12.04 17.59
CA ASP A 264 2.14 11.61 16.33
C ASP A 264 2.17 12.72 15.27
N PRO A 265 1.15 13.60 15.13
CA PRO A 265 1.20 14.69 14.16
C PRO A 265 2.36 15.67 14.35
N VAL A 266 2.94 15.77 15.55
CA VAL A 266 4.10 16.62 15.83
C VAL A 266 5.35 16.16 15.06
N ASN A 267 5.45 14.85 14.78
CA ASN A 267 6.57 14.24 14.09
C ASN A 267 6.33 14.08 12.58
N TYR A 268 5.24 14.63 12.05
CA TYR A 268 4.97 14.55 10.63
C TYR A 268 6.04 15.27 9.81
N ASN A 269 6.48 14.62 8.73
CA ASN A 269 7.22 15.30 7.69
C ASN A 269 6.24 16.10 6.82
N LEU A 270 6.19 17.41 7.05
CA LEU A 270 5.40 18.37 6.27
C LEU A 270 6.25 19.24 5.34
N VAL A 271 7.53 18.88 5.17
CA VAL A 271 8.51 19.65 4.38
C VAL A 271 8.75 18.95 3.04
N ASP A 272 9.19 17.69 3.09
CA ASP A 272 9.54 16.88 1.93
C ASP A 272 9.08 15.41 2.02
N PRO A 273 7.84 15.13 2.50
CA PRO A 273 7.32 13.76 2.53
C PRO A 273 7.32 13.16 1.13
N PRO A 274 7.59 11.85 0.97
CA PRO A 274 7.58 11.21 -0.33
C PRO A 274 6.17 11.24 -0.94
N PHE A 275 6.09 11.60 -2.22
CA PHE A 275 4.86 11.61 -3.01
C PHE A 275 4.70 10.24 -3.69
N ARG A 276 3.68 9.49 -3.30
CA ARG A 276 3.49 8.05 -3.61
C ARG A 276 2.04 7.79 -4.03
N ASN A 277 1.78 6.67 -4.69
CA ASN A 277 0.41 6.20 -4.91
C ASN A 277 0.05 5.00 -4.00
N THR A 278 1.07 4.40 -3.36
CA THR A 278 0.92 3.25 -2.46
C THR A 278 1.77 3.43 -1.20
N VAL A 279 1.15 3.35 -0.02
CA VAL A 279 1.82 3.46 1.29
C VAL A 279 1.79 2.13 2.03
N LEU A 280 2.91 1.72 2.62
CA LEU A 280 2.94 0.54 3.48
C LEU A 280 2.49 0.91 4.89
N VAL A 281 1.42 0.29 5.36
CA VAL A 281 1.02 0.30 6.77
C VAL A 281 1.78 -0.82 7.48
N PRO A 282 2.61 -0.52 8.50
CA PRO A 282 3.35 -1.53 9.23
C PRO A 282 2.44 -2.51 9.96
N ILE A 283 2.92 -3.76 10.09
CA ILE A 283 2.43 -4.68 11.13
C ILE A 283 2.46 -3.97 12.49
N ASN A 284 1.41 -4.15 13.29
CA ASN A 284 1.27 -3.48 14.58
C ASN A 284 1.49 -1.95 14.51
N GLY A 285 1.02 -1.26 13.47
CA GLY A 285 1.29 0.16 13.34
C GLY A 285 0.33 0.94 12.44
N TRP A 286 0.75 2.14 12.07
CA TRP A 286 -0.06 3.09 11.32
C TRP A 286 0.79 3.85 10.29
N ALA A 287 0.11 4.39 9.27
CA ALA A 287 0.68 5.32 8.29
C ALA A 287 -0.32 6.44 7.99
N ALA A 288 0.17 7.66 7.82
CA ALA A 288 -0.64 8.84 7.54
C ALA A 288 -0.27 9.44 6.18
N ILE A 289 -1.28 9.76 5.39
CA ILE A 289 -1.14 10.39 4.07
C ILE A 289 -1.99 11.65 3.97
N ARG A 290 -1.58 12.59 3.11
CA ARG A 290 -2.40 13.73 2.67
C ARG A 290 -2.46 13.79 1.15
N PHE A 291 -3.67 13.97 0.62
CA PHE A 291 -3.91 14.23 -0.80
C PHE A 291 -4.92 15.35 -0.98
N LYS A 292 -4.88 15.98 -2.14
CA LYS A 292 -5.86 17.00 -2.53
C LYS A 292 -6.84 16.39 -3.52
N ALA A 293 -8.10 16.29 -3.14
CA ALA A 293 -9.20 15.70 -3.91
C ALA A 293 -9.61 16.58 -5.11
N SER A 294 -8.67 16.81 -6.02
CA SER A 294 -8.77 17.70 -7.18
C SER A 294 -9.04 16.97 -8.51
N ASN A 295 -9.42 15.69 -8.44
CA ASN A 295 -9.76 14.86 -9.58
C ASN A 295 -11.19 14.32 -9.41
N PRO A 296 -12.22 14.95 -10.01
CA PRO A 296 -13.62 14.52 -9.89
C PRO A 296 -13.82 13.13 -10.51
N GLY A 297 -14.42 12.21 -9.76
CA GLY A 297 -14.52 10.83 -10.20
C GLY A 297 -14.85 9.85 -9.09
N VAL A 298 -14.75 8.57 -9.43
CA VAL A 298 -15.00 7.43 -8.54
C VAL A 298 -13.71 6.64 -8.44
N TRP A 299 -13.05 6.71 -7.30
CA TRP A 299 -11.66 6.27 -7.12
C TRP A 299 -11.56 5.18 -6.07
N PHE A 300 -10.98 4.04 -6.47
CA PHE A 300 -10.85 2.89 -5.59
C PHE A 300 -9.69 3.09 -4.60
N LEU A 301 -9.92 2.76 -3.33
CA LEU A 301 -8.91 2.73 -2.28
C LEU A 301 -8.87 1.32 -1.72
N HIS A 302 -7.73 0.65 -1.80
CA HIS A 302 -7.66 -0.74 -1.40
C HIS A 302 -6.27 -1.19 -0.96
N CYS A 303 -6.20 -2.34 -0.29
CA CYS A 303 -4.94 -3.03 -0.10
C CYS A 303 -4.48 -3.66 -1.43
N HIS A 304 -3.22 -3.47 -1.79
CA HIS A 304 -2.61 -4.03 -2.99
C HIS A 304 -2.14 -5.48 -2.79
N LEU A 305 -2.52 -6.12 -1.67
CA LEU A 305 -2.42 -7.55 -1.52
C LEU A 305 -3.69 -8.20 -2.05
N GLU A 306 -3.61 -8.95 -3.15
CA GLU A 306 -4.83 -9.38 -3.87
C GLU A 306 -5.80 -10.25 -3.06
N ARG A 307 -5.26 -11.04 -2.13
CA ARG A 307 -6.09 -11.76 -1.16
C ARG A 307 -6.89 -10.81 -0.28
N HIS A 308 -6.31 -9.70 0.18
CA HIS A 308 -7.00 -8.72 1.03
C HIS A 308 -8.01 -7.91 0.21
N LEU A 309 -7.67 -7.55 -1.04
CA LEU A 309 -8.60 -6.93 -2.00
C LEU A 309 -9.85 -7.79 -2.18
N THR A 310 -9.67 -9.04 -2.56
CA THR A 310 -10.79 -9.96 -2.80
C THR A 310 -11.55 -10.34 -1.53
N TRP A 311 -10.94 -10.14 -0.35
CA TRP A 311 -11.58 -10.33 0.95
C TRP A 311 -12.32 -9.09 1.48
N GLY A 312 -12.23 -7.95 0.79
CA GLY A 312 -12.99 -6.73 1.07
C GLY A 312 -12.23 -5.63 1.83
N MET A 313 -10.89 -5.58 1.76
CA MET A 313 -10.08 -4.50 2.34
C MET A 313 -10.08 -3.25 1.46
N ASP A 314 -11.28 -2.76 1.15
CA ASP A 314 -11.48 -1.76 0.12
C ASP A 314 -12.55 -0.75 0.51
N THR A 315 -12.49 0.42 -0.12
CA THR A 315 -13.59 1.36 -0.20
C THR A 315 -13.43 2.21 -1.46
N VAL A 316 -14.37 3.13 -1.70
CA VAL A 316 -14.35 4.02 -2.85
C VAL A 316 -14.50 5.45 -2.39
N PHE A 317 -13.68 6.33 -2.93
CA PHE A 317 -13.82 7.77 -2.80
C PHE A 317 -14.53 8.34 -4.02
N VAL A 318 -15.70 8.93 -3.80
CA VAL A 318 -16.44 9.66 -4.82
C VAL A 318 -16.11 11.14 -4.65
N VAL A 319 -15.26 11.68 -5.52
CA VAL A 319 -14.91 13.10 -5.53
C VAL A 319 -15.91 13.82 -6.41
N LYS A 320 -16.68 14.72 -5.81
CA LYS A 320 -17.71 15.50 -6.51
C LYS A 320 -17.09 16.41 -7.55
N ASN A 321 -17.93 16.89 -8.46
CA ASN A 321 -17.59 17.98 -9.36
C ASN A 321 -17.35 19.28 -8.59
N GLY A 322 -16.39 20.08 -9.06
CA GLY A 322 -16.24 21.48 -8.72
C GLY A 322 -17.19 22.38 -9.53
N ASN A 323 -16.94 23.68 -9.46
CA ASN A 323 -17.83 24.68 -10.04
C ASN A 323 -17.53 24.92 -11.52
N ARG A 324 -16.25 24.86 -11.92
CA ARG A 324 -15.82 25.15 -13.28
C ARG A 324 -15.93 23.92 -14.18
N THR A 325 -15.97 24.12 -15.50
CA THR A 325 -16.14 23.04 -16.48
C THR A 325 -15.01 22.01 -16.44
N GLN A 326 -13.77 22.44 -16.24
CA GLN A 326 -12.59 21.57 -16.09
C GLN A 326 -12.54 20.83 -14.74
N GLU A 327 -13.42 21.19 -13.80
CA GLU A 327 -13.52 20.58 -12.47
C GLU A 327 -14.66 19.56 -12.45
N ARG A 328 -15.11 19.07 -13.61
CA ARG A 328 -16.19 18.10 -13.74
C ARG A 328 -15.67 16.80 -14.30
N MET A 329 -16.25 15.70 -13.82
CA MET A 329 -16.03 14.38 -14.37
C MET A 329 -16.45 14.34 -15.84
N LEU A 330 -15.66 13.67 -16.67
CA LEU A 330 -15.94 13.49 -18.09
C LEU A 330 -17.24 12.71 -18.31
N PRO A 331 -17.94 12.92 -19.43
CA PRO A 331 -19.06 12.06 -19.82
C PRO A 331 -18.57 10.63 -20.09
N PRO A 332 -19.40 9.60 -19.84
CA PRO A 332 -19.05 8.21 -20.09
C PRO A 332 -18.82 7.98 -21.60
N PRO A 333 -17.78 7.23 -21.98
CA PRO A 333 -17.58 6.82 -23.36
C PRO A 333 -18.77 6.00 -23.89
N VAL A 334 -19.04 6.10 -25.20
CA VAL A 334 -20.17 5.43 -25.87
C VAL A 334 -20.11 3.90 -25.77
N HIS A 335 -18.90 3.34 -25.67
CA HIS A 335 -18.65 1.89 -25.72
C HIS A 335 -18.22 1.31 -24.37
N MET A 336 -18.70 1.88 -23.25
CA MET A 336 -18.49 1.27 -21.94
C MET A 336 -19.07 -0.17 -21.91
N PRO A 337 -18.34 -1.16 -21.35
CA PRO A 337 -18.87 -2.51 -21.18
C PRO A 337 -20.21 -2.52 -20.43
N ARG A 338 -21.09 -3.46 -20.78
CA ARG A 338 -22.35 -3.65 -20.05
C ARG A 338 -22.06 -4.38 -18.74
N CYS A 339 -22.77 -3.99 -17.68
CA CYS A 339 -22.74 -4.64 -16.36
C CYS A 339 -23.47 -5.97 -16.40
#